data_AF-A0A1U7NQ54-F1
#
_entry.id   AF-A0A1U7NQ54-F1
#
_cell.length_a   1.000
_cell.length_b   1.000
_cell.length_c   1.000
_cell.angle_alpha   90.00
_cell.angle_beta   90.00
_cell.angle_gamma   90.00
#
_symmetry.space_group_name_H-M   'P 1'
#
loop_
_entity.id
_entity.type
_entity.pdbx_description
1 polymer ?
#
loop_
_entity_poly.entity_id
_entity_poly.type
_entity_poly.pdbx_seq_one_letter_code
_entity_poly.pdbx_strand_id
1 'polypeptide(L)'
;MNTWIYLGSIIVAGILFALIPENKLRKYLSIFSFKKFGIRKKKRWNALIDDLGNGFQVLSFLFCLFFWAIPYFEYFYALWLFFTLLCALSRACLIASAFGKGKQAKVKAALVRVFLFYTGCIGGAAALGAFNHGIAYASFPIFLDHIEARRFMDYMYFLTDPTFFFVLLEFILLVTPLMVLWSHFRYMRTERTLRAANIYTFVFKMLLLNVCLFGLSYYGFSFINSVYHVEYTQT
;
A
#
# COMPACT_ATOMS: atom_id res chain seq x y z
N MET A 1 2.38 -6.11 -21.23
CA MET A 1 1.42 -7.10 -20.69
C MET A 1 0.14 -6.35 -20.30
N ASN A 2 -1.04 -6.87 -20.64
CA ASN A 2 -2.29 -6.10 -20.54
C ASN A 2 -2.70 -5.85 -19.07
N THR A 3 -2.94 -4.60 -18.68
CA THR A 3 -3.40 -4.15 -17.33
C THR A 3 -4.51 -5.05 -16.77
N TRP A 4 -5.42 -5.49 -17.64
CA TRP A 4 -6.54 -6.37 -17.27
C TRP A 4 -6.10 -7.78 -16.83
N ILE A 5 -4.97 -8.28 -17.32
CA ILE A 5 -4.38 -9.55 -16.88
C ILE A 5 -3.85 -9.41 -15.45
N TYR A 6 -3.14 -8.32 -15.15
CA TYR A 6 -2.69 -8.04 -13.78
C TYR A 6 -3.88 -7.93 -12.82
N LEU A 7 -4.89 -7.13 -13.15
CA LEU A 7 -6.07 -6.99 -12.31
C LEU A 7 -6.82 -8.33 -12.13
N GLY A 8 -7.03 -9.07 -13.22
CA GLY A 8 -7.68 -10.38 -13.21
C GLY A 8 -6.93 -11.40 -12.35
N SER A 9 -5.60 -11.47 -12.48
CA SER A 9 -4.75 -12.35 -11.66
C SER A 9 -4.80 -11.99 -10.17
N ILE A 10 -4.80 -10.70 -9.83
CA ILE A 10 -4.94 -10.25 -8.43
C ILE A 10 -6.29 -10.69 -7.87
N ILE A 11 -7.38 -10.51 -8.62
CA ILE A 11 -8.73 -10.94 -8.22
C ILE A 11 -8.77 -12.46 -7.98
N VAL A 12 -8.25 -13.26 -8.92
CA VAL A 12 -8.18 -14.72 -8.76
C VAL A 12 -7.35 -15.10 -7.55
N ALA A 13 -6.19 -14.46 -7.34
CA ALA A 13 -5.34 -14.71 -6.17
C ALA A 13 -6.05 -14.40 -4.85
N GLY A 14 -6.85 -13.34 -4.78
CA GLY A 14 -7.62 -13.02 -3.58
C GLY A 14 -8.77 -14.00 -3.30
N ILE A 15 -9.42 -14.52 -4.36
CA ILE A 15 -10.41 -15.60 -4.23
C ILE A 15 -9.74 -16.86 -3.67
N LEU A 16 -8.59 -17.26 -4.23
CA LEU A 16 -7.82 -18.40 -3.73
C LEU A 16 -7.35 -18.18 -2.30
N PHE A 17 -6.92 -16.96 -1.96
CA PHE A 17 -6.52 -16.58 -0.61
C PHE A 17 -7.69 -16.70 0.39
N ALA A 18 -8.92 -16.40 -0.03
CA ALA A 18 -10.12 -16.57 0.79
C ALA A 18 -10.37 -18.02 1.21
N LEU A 19 -9.95 -18.99 0.38
CA LEU A 19 -10.12 -20.43 0.63
C LEU A 19 -9.14 -20.95 1.69
N ILE A 20 -8.08 -20.20 2.02
CA ILE A 20 -7.07 -20.65 2.97
C ILE A 20 -7.67 -20.72 4.39
N PRO A 21 -7.59 -21.89 5.06
CA PRO A 21 -8.10 -22.04 6.42
C PRO A 21 -7.42 -21.09 7.41
N GLU A 22 -8.23 -20.41 8.23
CA GLU A 22 -7.76 -19.41 9.19
C GLU A 22 -6.71 -19.97 10.16
N ASN A 23 -6.89 -21.21 10.63
CA ASN A 23 -5.94 -21.86 11.53
C ASN A 23 -4.53 -22.00 10.93
N LYS A 24 -4.46 -22.36 9.64
CA LYS A 24 -3.19 -22.46 8.91
C LYS A 24 -2.58 -21.07 8.74
N LEU A 25 -3.37 -20.13 8.24
CA LEU A 25 -2.91 -18.76 7.99
C LEU A 25 -2.38 -18.10 9.27
N ARG A 26 -3.09 -18.26 10.39
CA ARG A 26 -2.67 -17.76 11.71
C ARG A 26 -1.37 -18.39 12.19
N LYS A 27 -1.17 -19.70 11.97
CA LYS A 27 0.08 -20.37 12.35
C LYS A 27 1.28 -19.73 11.64
N TYR A 28 1.20 -19.61 10.32
CA TYR A 28 2.28 -19.04 9.51
C TYR A 28 2.52 -17.55 9.77
N LEU A 29 1.44 -16.76 9.91
CA LEU A 29 1.56 -15.32 10.10
C LEU A 29 1.85 -14.91 11.55
N SER A 30 1.76 -15.82 12.53
CA SER A 30 1.90 -15.48 13.96
C SER A 30 3.21 -14.77 14.32
N ILE A 31 4.29 -15.07 13.58
CA ILE A 31 5.62 -14.47 13.75
C ILE A 31 5.56 -12.96 13.51
N PHE A 32 4.88 -12.52 12.44
CA PHE A 32 4.71 -11.11 12.06
C PHE A 32 3.77 -10.32 12.97
N SER A 33 3.16 -10.95 13.96
CA SER A 33 2.35 -10.21 14.93
C SER A 33 3.21 -9.38 15.87
N PHE A 34 4.47 -9.76 16.12
CA PHE A 34 5.36 -9.16 17.12
C PHE A 34 4.76 -9.10 18.55
N LYS A 35 3.65 -9.80 18.83
CA LYS A 35 2.98 -9.86 20.15
C LYS A 35 2.95 -8.50 20.88
N LYS A 36 3.56 -8.39 22.07
CA LYS A 36 3.67 -7.17 22.88
C LYS A 36 4.98 -6.39 22.64
N PHE A 37 5.87 -6.88 21.79
CA PHE A 37 7.20 -6.31 21.59
C PHE A 37 7.12 -4.89 20.98
N GLY A 38 7.72 -3.90 21.64
CA GLY A 38 7.64 -2.51 21.20
C GLY A 38 6.34 -1.78 21.57
N ILE A 39 5.43 -2.40 22.32
CA ILE A 39 4.26 -1.69 22.88
C ILE A 39 4.59 -1.20 24.29
N ARG A 40 4.44 0.10 24.54
CA ARG A 40 4.66 0.74 25.87
C ARG A 40 3.45 1.58 26.29
N LYS A 41 3.18 1.64 27.59
CA LYS A 41 2.16 2.57 28.16
C LYS A 41 2.84 3.89 28.49
N LYS A 42 2.43 4.98 27.86
CA LYS A 42 2.97 6.32 28.16
C LYS A 42 2.09 7.02 29.20
N LYS A 43 2.57 7.10 30.44
CA LYS A 43 1.80 7.61 31.60
C LYS A 43 1.23 9.02 31.36
N ARG A 44 2.01 9.94 30.79
CA ARG A 44 1.60 11.34 30.53
C ARG A 44 0.31 11.48 29.70
N TRP A 45 0.05 10.52 28.80
CA TRP A 45 -1.08 10.57 27.87
C TRP A 45 -2.11 9.45 28.15
N ASN A 46 -1.89 8.65 29.19
CA ASN A 46 -2.63 7.42 29.49
C ASN A 46 -2.89 6.52 28.26
N ALA A 47 -1.95 6.49 27.31
CA ALA A 47 -2.12 5.82 26.02
C ALA A 47 -1.11 4.68 25.81
N LEU A 48 -1.49 3.68 25.01
CA LEU A 48 -0.60 2.64 24.50
C LEU A 48 0.05 3.11 23.21
N ILE A 49 1.36 3.02 23.13
CA ILE A 49 2.16 3.43 21.97
C ILE A 49 2.90 2.19 21.45
N ASP A 50 2.92 2.02 20.13
CA ASP A 50 3.68 0.98 19.44
C ASP A 50 4.92 1.60 18.78
N ASP A 51 6.05 1.55 19.47
CA ASP A 51 7.31 2.11 19.00
C ASP A 51 7.87 1.36 17.78
N LEU A 52 7.64 0.05 17.71
CA LEU A 52 8.07 -0.76 16.58
C LEU A 52 7.26 -0.39 15.32
N GLY A 53 5.93 -0.34 15.47
CA GLY A 53 5.03 0.10 14.40
C GLY A 53 5.35 1.51 13.92
N ASN A 54 5.64 2.44 14.85
CA ASN A 54 6.09 3.78 14.51
C ASN A 54 7.43 3.77 13.77
N GLY A 55 8.39 2.94 14.20
CA GLY A 55 9.67 2.79 13.52
C GLY A 55 9.53 2.32 12.07
N PHE A 56 8.73 1.27 11.83
CA PHE A 56 8.44 0.79 10.47
C PHE A 56 7.71 1.84 9.63
N GLN A 57 6.86 2.63 10.25
CA GLN A 57 6.16 3.68 9.53
C GLN A 57 7.07 4.86 9.16
N VAL A 58 7.96 5.27 10.05
CA VAL A 58 9.00 6.27 9.75
C VAL A 58 9.89 5.76 8.62
N LEU A 59 10.29 4.47 8.66
CA LEU A 59 11.05 3.85 7.58
C LEU A 59 10.28 3.89 6.25
N SER A 60 8.99 3.57 6.27
CA SER A 60 8.12 3.65 5.07
C SER A 60 8.03 5.07 4.53
N PHE A 61 7.89 6.06 5.42
CA PHE A 61 7.80 7.46 5.06
C PHE A 61 9.11 7.96 4.43
N LEU A 62 10.25 7.64 5.05
CA LEU A 62 11.56 7.98 4.52
C LEU A 62 11.79 7.31 3.15
N PHE A 63 11.41 6.04 3.00
CA PHE A 63 11.47 5.37 1.69
C PHE A 63 10.66 6.13 0.63
N CYS A 64 9.42 6.53 0.95
CA CYS A 64 8.59 7.30 0.02
C CYS A 64 9.21 8.67 -0.29
N LEU A 65 9.88 9.34 0.66
CA LEU A 65 10.49 10.65 0.39
C LEU A 65 11.75 10.58 -0.49
N PHE A 66 12.41 9.42 -0.55
CA PHE A 66 13.71 9.30 -1.20
C PHE A 66 13.76 8.21 -2.27
N PHE A 67 12.60 7.66 -2.69
CA PHE A 67 12.57 6.50 -3.60
C PHE A 67 13.28 6.78 -4.93
N TRP A 68 13.15 7.99 -5.48
CA TRP A 68 13.77 8.37 -6.76
C TRP A 68 15.30 8.42 -6.70
N ALA A 69 15.88 8.48 -5.50
CA ALA A 69 17.34 8.46 -5.29
C ALA A 69 17.88 7.05 -5.01
N ILE A 70 17.01 6.04 -4.87
CA ILE A 70 17.41 4.68 -4.54
C ILE A 70 17.47 3.85 -5.82
N PRO A 71 18.64 3.31 -6.21
CA PRO A 71 18.72 2.43 -7.36
C PRO A 71 17.95 1.13 -7.08
N TYR A 72 17.22 0.66 -8.08
CA TYR A 72 16.41 -0.57 -7.98
C TYR A 72 15.39 -0.55 -6.83
N PHE A 73 14.84 0.63 -6.50
CA PHE A 73 13.90 0.82 -5.40
C PHE A 73 12.67 -0.09 -5.51
N GLU A 74 12.28 -0.53 -6.71
CA GLU A 74 11.18 -1.46 -6.97
C GLU A 74 11.29 -2.77 -6.16
N TYR A 75 12.47 -3.37 -6.06
CA TYR A 75 12.66 -4.61 -5.31
C TYR A 75 12.56 -4.36 -3.80
N PHE A 76 13.15 -3.25 -3.33
CA PHE A 76 13.05 -2.85 -1.94
C PHE A 76 11.60 -2.53 -1.56
N TYR A 77 10.88 -1.83 -2.44
CA TYR A 77 9.47 -1.53 -2.27
C TYR A 77 8.63 -2.80 -2.25
N ALA A 78 8.81 -3.72 -3.20
CA ALA A 78 8.07 -4.97 -3.26
C ALA A 78 8.28 -5.82 -1.99
N LEU A 79 9.54 -5.95 -1.55
CA LEU A 79 9.88 -6.67 -0.32
C LEU A 79 9.28 -5.99 0.91
N TRP A 80 9.36 -4.66 0.98
CA TRP A 80 8.83 -3.90 2.10
C TRP A 80 7.31 -3.94 2.16
N LEU A 81 6.62 -3.77 1.03
CA LEU A 81 5.18 -3.92 0.90
C LEU A 81 4.73 -5.33 1.30
N PHE A 82 5.44 -6.36 0.85
CA PHE A 82 5.15 -7.74 1.24
C PHE A 82 5.28 -7.92 2.76
N PHE A 83 6.35 -7.42 3.36
CA PHE A 83 6.55 -7.46 4.82
C PHE A 83 5.42 -6.75 5.57
N THR A 84 5.07 -5.52 5.18
CA THR A 84 4.01 -4.73 5.83
C THR A 84 2.64 -5.38 5.69
N LEU A 85 2.36 -5.97 4.53
CA LEU A 85 1.14 -6.74 4.27
C LEU A 85 1.05 -7.97 5.17
N LEU A 86 2.15 -8.73 5.33
CA LEU A 86 2.19 -9.87 6.25
C LEU A 86 1.93 -9.47 7.71
N CYS A 87 2.48 -8.33 8.14
CA CYS A 87 2.24 -7.77 9.47
C CYS A 87 0.74 -7.45 9.68
N ALA A 88 0.13 -6.75 8.72
CA ALA A 88 -1.27 -6.39 8.77
C ALA A 88 -2.20 -7.61 8.70
N LEU A 89 -1.92 -8.59 7.82
CA LEU A 89 -2.66 -9.86 7.72
C LEU A 89 -2.54 -10.69 9.00
N SER A 90 -1.37 -10.70 9.66
CA SER A 90 -1.18 -11.38 10.95
C SER A 90 -2.14 -10.83 12.01
N ARG A 91 -2.27 -9.50 12.08
CA ARG A 91 -3.19 -8.83 12.99
C ARG A 91 -4.65 -9.05 12.62
N ALA A 92 -4.98 -9.00 11.33
CA ALA A 92 -6.30 -9.35 10.85
C ALA A 92 -6.71 -10.78 11.26
N CYS A 93 -5.82 -11.77 11.16
CA CYS A 93 -6.07 -13.14 11.61
C CYS A 93 -6.33 -13.24 13.12
N LEU A 94 -5.56 -12.52 13.93
CA LEU A 94 -5.73 -12.55 15.39
C LEU A 94 -7.09 -12.00 15.80
N ILE A 95 -7.53 -10.91 15.17
CA ILE A 95 -8.80 -10.29 15.53
C ILE A 95 -9.99 -11.02 14.89
N ALA A 96 -9.81 -11.59 13.70
CA ALA A 96 -10.80 -12.46 13.08
C ALA A 96 -11.27 -13.58 14.01
N SER A 97 -10.34 -14.17 14.76
CA SER A 97 -10.65 -15.22 15.75
C SER A 97 -11.55 -14.74 16.91
N ALA A 98 -11.69 -13.43 17.10
CA ALA A 98 -12.58 -12.83 18.10
C ALA A 98 -14.01 -12.56 17.58
N PHE A 99 -14.31 -12.77 16.28
CA PHE A 99 -15.66 -12.63 15.73
C PHE A 99 -16.65 -13.74 16.15
N GLY A 100 -16.20 -14.71 16.94
CA GLY A 100 -17.00 -15.82 17.44
C GLY A 100 -17.00 -17.03 16.52
N LYS A 101 -17.95 -17.94 16.71
CA LYS A 101 -18.08 -19.19 15.95
C LYS A 101 -19.29 -19.13 15.03
N GLY A 102 -19.19 -19.72 13.84
CA GLY A 102 -20.29 -19.83 12.87
C GLY A 102 -19.92 -19.40 11.46
N LYS A 103 -20.81 -19.67 10.50
CA LYS A 103 -20.60 -19.36 9.07
C LYS A 103 -20.40 -17.86 8.83
N GLN A 104 -21.23 -17.02 9.46
CA GLN A 104 -21.12 -15.57 9.30
C GLN A 104 -19.80 -14.99 9.84
N ALA A 105 -19.30 -15.48 10.98
CA ALA A 105 -18.02 -15.04 11.53
C ALA A 105 -16.85 -15.39 10.60
N LYS A 106 -16.85 -16.60 10.02
CA LYS A 106 -15.85 -17.03 9.04
C LYS A 106 -15.87 -16.17 7.77
N VAL A 107 -17.05 -15.81 7.27
CA VAL A 107 -17.20 -14.92 6.11
C VAL A 107 -16.65 -13.53 6.42
N LYS A 108 -17.01 -12.95 7.57
CA LYS A 108 -16.48 -11.66 8.03
C LYS A 108 -14.95 -11.66 8.14
N ALA A 109 -14.38 -12.69 8.75
CA ALA A 109 -12.94 -12.90 8.83
C ALA A 109 -12.27 -13.01 7.46
N ALA A 110 -12.89 -13.74 6.51
CA ALA A 110 -12.38 -13.86 5.14
C ALA A 110 -12.40 -12.50 4.42
N LEU A 111 -13.51 -11.75 4.50
CA LEU A 111 -13.64 -10.44 3.86
C LEU A 111 -12.53 -9.48 4.32
N VAL A 112 -12.30 -9.34 5.63
CA VAL A 112 -11.25 -8.44 6.14
C VAL A 112 -9.88 -8.80 5.57
N ARG A 113 -9.54 -10.08 5.56
CA ARG A 113 -8.23 -10.57 5.07
C ARG A 113 -8.07 -10.38 3.57
N VAL A 114 -9.10 -10.71 2.80
CA VAL A 114 -9.09 -10.62 1.33
C VAL A 114 -9.04 -9.18 0.86
N PHE A 115 -9.82 -8.27 1.46
CA PHE A 115 -9.78 -6.86 1.09
C PHE A 115 -8.44 -6.20 1.46
N LEU A 116 -7.84 -6.60 2.59
CA LEU A 116 -6.51 -6.14 2.97
C LEU A 116 -5.42 -6.70 2.03
N PHE A 117 -5.55 -7.96 1.63
CA PHE A 117 -4.71 -8.57 0.59
C PHE A 117 -4.83 -7.80 -0.74
N TYR A 118 -6.05 -7.49 -1.18
CA TYR A 118 -6.25 -6.70 -2.41
C TYR A 118 -5.61 -5.33 -2.34
N THR A 119 -5.71 -4.61 -1.22
CA THR A 119 -5.04 -3.31 -1.08
C THR A 119 -3.53 -3.41 -1.19
N GLY A 120 -2.92 -4.45 -0.60
CA GLY A 120 -1.50 -4.72 -0.79
C GLY A 120 -1.15 -5.03 -2.25
N CYS A 121 -1.89 -5.94 -2.90
CA CYS A 121 -1.58 -6.36 -4.27
C CYS A 121 -1.87 -5.28 -5.32
N ILE A 122 -2.99 -4.55 -5.21
CA ILE A 122 -3.36 -3.46 -6.12
C ILE A 122 -2.42 -2.28 -5.93
N GLY A 123 -2.14 -1.88 -4.68
CA GLY A 123 -1.17 -0.81 -4.43
C GLY A 123 0.26 -1.19 -4.83
N GLY A 124 0.62 -2.47 -4.71
CA GLY A 124 1.86 -3.02 -5.24
C GLY A 124 1.93 -2.94 -6.75
N ALA A 125 0.93 -3.48 -7.46
CA ALA A 125 0.85 -3.42 -8.91
C ALA A 125 0.80 -1.98 -9.45
N ALA A 126 0.10 -1.09 -8.75
CA ALA A 126 0.01 0.33 -9.09
C ALA A 126 1.38 1.02 -9.03
N ALA A 127 2.10 0.87 -7.92
CA ALA A 127 3.41 1.48 -7.71
C ALA A 127 4.58 0.71 -8.35
N LEU A 128 4.32 -0.52 -8.82
CA LEU A 128 5.27 -1.29 -9.63
C LEU A 128 5.07 -1.09 -11.14
N GLY A 129 4.25 -0.11 -11.50
CA GLY A 129 3.96 0.28 -12.87
C GLY A 129 3.20 -0.73 -13.72
N ALA A 130 2.57 -1.74 -13.11
CA ALA A 130 1.80 -2.76 -13.84
C ALA A 130 0.54 -2.20 -14.49
N PHE A 131 0.00 -1.08 -13.99
CA PHE A 131 -1.17 -0.41 -14.57
C PHE A 131 -0.84 0.84 -15.38
N ASN A 132 0.32 1.45 -15.17
CA ASN A 132 0.75 2.66 -15.88
C ASN A 132 1.80 2.39 -16.98
N HIS A 133 2.07 1.11 -17.29
CA HIS A 133 3.05 0.69 -18.30
C HIS A 133 4.47 1.20 -18.07
N GLY A 134 4.82 1.49 -16.80
CA GLY A 134 6.15 1.94 -16.43
C GLY A 134 6.51 3.37 -16.83
N ILE A 135 5.51 4.20 -17.19
CA ILE A 135 5.71 5.64 -17.49
C ILE A 135 6.47 6.34 -16.36
N ALA A 136 6.13 6.03 -15.10
CA ALA A 136 6.81 6.59 -13.95
C ALA A 136 8.31 6.26 -13.94
N TYR A 137 8.69 5.01 -14.23
CA TYR A 137 10.09 4.57 -14.25
C TYR A 137 10.92 5.26 -15.32
N ALA A 138 10.35 5.46 -16.51
CA ALA A 138 11.02 6.19 -17.57
C ALA A 138 11.29 7.66 -17.19
N SER A 139 10.51 8.22 -16.26
CA SER A 139 10.58 9.62 -15.86
C SER A 139 11.62 9.88 -14.76
N PHE A 140 12.06 8.89 -13.99
CA PHE A 140 12.97 9.12 -12.84
C PHE A 140 14.39 9.54 -13.22
N PRO A 141 15.05 8.93 -14.23
CA PRO A 141 16.37 9.40 -14.65
C PRO A 141 16.33 10.86 -15.12
N ILE A 142 15.30 11.20 -15.90
CA ILE A 142 15.05 12.57 -16.37
C ILE A 142 14.85 13.52 -15.19
N PHE A 143 14.11 13.09 -14.16
CA PHE A 143 13.90 13.89 -12.96
C PHE A 143 15.19 14.16 -12.19
N LEU A 144 16.07 13.16 -12.06
CA LEU A 144 17.37 13.31 -11.40
C LEU A 144 18.24 14.33 -12.15
N ASP A 145 18.30 14.24 -13.49
CA ASP A 145 19.02 15.21 -14.31
C ASP A 145 18.46 16.63 -14.12
N HIS A 146 17.14 16.78 -13.99
CA HIS A 146 16.49 18.07 -13.72
C HIS A 146 16.82 18.64 -12.33
N ILE A 147 16.97 17.78 -11.32
CA ILE A 147 17.43 18.19 -9.98
C ILE A 147 18.88 18.67 -10.04
N GLU A 148 19.77 17.93 -10.71
CA GLU A 148 21.19 18.29 -10.85
C GLU A 148 21.36 19.62 -11.59
N ALA A 149 20.59 19.82 -12.65
CA ALA A 149 20.56 21.06 -13.42
C ALA A 149 19.81 22.22 -12.72
N ARG A 150 19.23 21.99 -11.51
CA ARG A 150 18.46 22.97 -10.73
C ARG A 150 17.28 23.58 -11.49
N ARG A 151 16.68 22.84 -12.41
CA ARG A 151 15.58 23.33 -13.28
C ARG A 151 14.31 23.69 -12.50
N PHE A 152 14.08 23.04 -11.36
CA PHE A 152 12.94 23.31 -10.47
C PHE A 152 12.91 24.72 -9.88
N MET A 153 14.00 25.49 -9.98
CA MET A 153 14.04 26.90 -9.57
C MET A 153 13.30 27.82 -10.54
N ASP A 154 13.06 27.37 -11.77
CA ASP A 154 12.24 28.08 -12.74
C ASP A 154 10.78 27.62 -12.63
N TYR A 155 9.85 28.56 -12.45
CA TYR A 155 8.43 28.28 -12.41
C TYR A 155 7.91 27.69 -13.73
N MET A 156 8.55 28.01 -14.86
CA MET A 156 8.17 27.47 -16.17
C MET A 156 8.35 25.96 -16.25
N TYR A 157 9.29 25.39 -15.50
CA TYR A 157 9.51 23.96 -15.42
C TYR A 157 8.23 23.19 -15.11
N PHE A 158 7.43 23.68 -14.17
CA PHE A 158 6.19 23.02 -13.75
C PHE A 158 5.07 23.13 -14.80
N LEU A 159 5.13 24.08 -15.74
CA LEU A 159 4.12 24.23 -16.78
C LEU A 159 4.50 23.53 -18.08
N THR A 160 5.79 23.28 -18.31
CA THR A 160 6.28 22.69 -19.56
C THR A 160 6.67 21.23 -19.45
N ASP A 161 7.04 20.76 -18.25
CA ASP A 161 7.59 19.43 -18.05
C ASP A 161 6.72 18.57 -17.11
N PRO A 162 6.22 17.39 -17.55
CA PRO A 162 5.37 16.54 -16.74
C PRO A 162 6.14 15.75 -15.67
N THR A 163 7.47 15.68 -15.75
CA THR A 163 8.32 14.76 -14.97
C THR A 163 8.12 14.91 -13.47
N PHE A 164 8.01 16.15 -12.97
CA PHE A 164 7.74 16.41 -11.56
C PHE A 164 6.39 15.81 -11.12
N PHE A 165 5.35 15.93 -11.95
CA PHE A 165 4.02 15.41 -11.65
C PHE A 165 3.96 13.89 -11.72
N PHE A 166 4.75 13.25 -12.58
CA PHE A 166 4.90 11.79 -12.57
C PHE A 166 5.53 11.29 -11.28
N VAL A 167 6.60 11.94 -10.82
CA VAL A 167 7.26 11.59 -9.55
C VAL A 167 6.33 11.82 -8.36
N LEU A 168 5.56 12.92 -8.38
CA LEU A 168 4.58 13.22 -7.34
C LEU A 168 3.43 12.21 -7.33
N LEU A 169 2.92 11.82 -8.50
CA LEU A 169 1.88 10.80 -8.60
C LEU A 169 2.40 9.44 -8.13
N GLU A 170 3.62 9.07 -8.51
CA GLU A 170 4.26 7.83 -8.04
C GLU A 170 4.46 7.84 -6.52
N PHE A 171 4.89 8.97 -5.95
CA PHE A 171 4.98 9.15 -4.50
C PHE A 171 3.65 8.79 -3.81
N ILE A 172 2.52 9.24 -4.35
CA ILE A 172 1.19 8.94 -3.79
C ILE A 172 0.91 7.42 -3.83
N LEU A 173 1.32 6.72 -4.88
CA LEU A 173 1.13 5.27 -5.01
C LEU A 173 2.04 4.48 -4.06
N LEU A 174 3.29 4.92 -3.90
CA LEU A 174 4.30 4.30 -3.03
C LEU A 174 3.97 4.43 -1.53
N VAL A 175 3.02 5.28 -1.14
CA VAL A 175 2.56 5.42 0.25
C VAL A 175 1.75 4.20 0.73
N THR A 176 1.45 3.23 -0.14
CA THR A 176 0.69 2.01 0.21
C THR A 176 1.22 1.26 1.45
N PRO A 177 2.53 0.91 1.58
CA PRO A 177 3.05 0.22 2.76
C PRO A 177 2.85 1.03 4.06
N LEU A 178 2.98 2.36 3.96
CA LEU A 178 2.74 3.27 5.08
C LEU A 178 1.28 3.23 5.50
N MET A 179 0.35 3.23 4.55
CA MET A 179 -1.10 3.12 4.84
C MET A 179 -1.45 1.76 5.43
N VAL A 180 -0.87 0.66 4.90
CA VAL A 180 -1.08 -0.69 5.43
C VAL A 180 -0.55 -0.81 6.86
N LEU A 181 0.62 -0.24 7.16
CA LEU A 181 1.16 -0.21 8.52
C LEU A 181 0.35 0.67 9.46
N TRP A 182 0.03 1.91 9.07
CA TRP A 182 -0.68 2.86 9.92
C TRP A 182 -2.09 2.39 10.18
N SER A 183 -2.90 2.29 9.13
CA SER A 183 -4.34 2.06 9.22
C SER A 183 -4.68 0.66 9.74
N HIS A 184 -3.85 -0.34 9.44
CA HIS A 184 -4.15 -1.72 9.77
C HIS A 184 -3.24 -2.28 10.85
N PHE A 185 -1.92 -2.30 10.67
CA PHE A 185 -1.06 -2.96 11.66
C PHE A 185 -1.04 -2.22 13.00
N ARG A 186 -0.73 -0.92 13.03
CA ARG A 186 -0.60 -0.11 14.25
C ARG A 186 -1.92 -0.03 15.02
N TYR A 187 -3.01 0.44 14.39
CA TYR A 187 -4.30 0.59 15.07
C TYR A 187 -4.88 -0.75 15.55
N MET A 188 -4.88 -1.80 14.72
CA MET A 188 -5.38 -3.12 15.14
C MET A 188 -4.58 -3.68 16.31
N ARG A 189 -3.29 -3.32 16.40
CA ARG A 189 -2.40 -3.76 17.46
C ARG A 189 -2.59 -3.00 18.77
N THR A 190 -2.82 -1.69 18.73
CA THR A 190 -3.03 -0.86 19.93
C THR A 190 -4.45 -0.96 20.48
N GLU A 191 -5.46 -0.98 19.62
CA GLU A 191 -6.86 -0.85 20.06
C GLU A 191 -7.57 -2.19 20.24
N ARG A 192 -7.01 -3.32 19.78
CA ARG A 192 -7.65 -4.67 19.81
C ARG A 192 -9.07 -4.72 19.23
N THR A 193 -9.50 -3.69 18.53
CA THR A 193 -10.87 -3.48 18.06
C THR A 193 -10.92 -3.47 16.54
N LEU A 194 -11.11 -4.65 15.91
CA LEU A 194 -12.04 -4.68 14.75
C LEU A 194 -13.49 -4.56 15.21
N ARG A 195 -13.77 -4.36 16.50
CA ARG A 195 -15.02 -3.73 16.94
C ARG A 195 -15.14 -2.26 16.52
N ALA A 196 -14.25 -1.77 15.65
CA ALA A 196 -14.44 -0.53 14.92
C ALA A 196 -15.65 -0.64 13.99
N ALA A 197 -16.81 -0.21 14.48
CA ALA A 197 -17.98 0.29 13.74
C ALA A 197 -18.21 -0.33 12.35
N ASN A 198 -18.83 -1.51 12.33
CA ASN A 198 -19.44 -2.14 11.15
C ASN A 198 -18.46 -2.63 10.06
N ILE A 199 -18.39 -3.95 9.86
CA ILE A 199 -17.52 -4.56 8.82
C ILE A 199 -17.84 -4.06 7.41
N TYR A 200 -19.09 -3.67 7.16
CA TYR A 200 -19.51 -3.06 5.89
C TYR A 200 -18.75 -1.75 5.63
N THR A 201 -18.57 -0.91 6.66
CA THR A 201 -17.78 0.33 6.55
C THR A 201 -16.31 0.02 6.25
N PHE A 202 -15.74 -1.02 6.86
CA PHE A 202 -14.39 -1.45 6.55
C PHE A 202 -14.24 -1.87 5.09
N VAL A 203 -15.10 -2.79 4.63
CA VAL A 203 -15.07 -3.30 3.25
C VAL A 203 -15.26 -2.17 2.25
N PHE A 204 -16.21 -1.27 2.49
CA PHE A 204 -16.45 -0.11 1.64
C PHE A 204 -15.22 0.81 1.54
N LYS A 205 -14.57 1.12 2.67
CA LYS A 205 -13.33 1.93 2.67
C LYS A 205 -12.21 1.27 1.87
N MET A 206 -12.04 -0.04 2.01
CA MET A 206 -11.01 -0.79 1.28
C MET A 206 -11.31 -0.85 -0.22
N LEU A 207 -12.58 -1.04 -0.60
CA LEU A 207 -13.02 -0.97 -1.99
C LEU A 207 -12.73 0.40 -2.60
N LEU A 208 -13.11 1.48 -1.90
CA LEU A 208 -12.84 2.85 -2.34
C LEU A 208 -11.35 3.07 -2.55
N LEU A 209 -10.52 2.68 -1.58
CA LEU A 209 -9.06 2.80 -1.67
C LEU A 209 -8.49 2.03 -2.87
N ASN A 210 -8.96 0.80 -3.11
CA ASN A 210 -8.52 0.00 -4.25
C ASN A 210 -8.90 0.64 -5.59
N VAL A 211 -10.11 1.20 -5.69
CA VAL A 211 -10.56 1.95 -6.86
C VAL A 211 -9.70 3.20 -7.08
N CYS A 212 -9.39 3.95 -6.01
CA CYS A 212 -8.51 5.11 -6.10
C CYS A 212 -7.09 4.73 -6.54
N LEU A 213 -6.48 3.68 -5.97
CA LEU A 213 -5.14 3.21 -6.33
C LEU A 213 -5.08 2.78 -7.80
N PHE A 214 -6.05 1.99 -8.24
CA PHE A 214 -6.17 1.57 -9.64
C PHE A 214 -6.40 2.78 -10.56
N GLY A 215 -7.35 3.66 -10.22
CA GLY A 215 -7.69 4.83 -11.02
C GLY A 215 -6.54 5.82 -11.17
N LEU A 216 -5.84 6.13 -10.07
CA LEU A 216 -4.67 7.01 -10.09
C LEU A 216 -3.53 6.41 -10.93
N SER A 217 -3.27 5.11 -10.81
CA SER A 217 -2.21 4.46 -11.57
C SER A 217 -2.56 4.32 -13.06
N TYR A 218 -3.78 3.88 -13.38
CA TYR A 218 -4.18 3.65 -14.78
C TYR A 218 -4.48 4.96 -15.53
N TYR A 219 -5.27 5.86 -14.94
CA TYR A 219 -5.69 7.11 -15.61
C TYR A 219 -4.82 8.31 -15.26
N GLY A 220 -4.20 8.37 -14.08
CA GLY A 220 -3.48 9.56 -13.63
C GLY A 220 -2.28 9.91 -14.51
N PHE A 221 -1.49 8.91 -14.93
CA PHE A 221 -0.35 9.13 -15.82
C PHE A 221 -0.79 9.55 -17.23
N SER A 222 -1.84 8.92 -17.77
CA SER A 222 -2.42 9.30 -19.06
C SER A 222 -3.00 10.72 -19.04
N PHE A 223 -3.63 11.11 -17.94
CA PHE A 223 -4.13 12.46 -17.74
C PHE A 223 -3.01 13.49 -17.75
N ILE A 224 -1.91 13.25 -17.03
CA ILE A 224 -0.74 14.14 -17.04
C ILE A 224 -0.15 14.24 -18.46
N ASN A 225 0.07 13.11 -19.15
CA ASN A 225 0.52 13.13 -20.55
C ASN A 225 -0.37 14.00 -21.45
N SER A 226 -1.70 13.90 -21.28
CA SER A 226 -2.66 14.70 -22.06
C SER A 226 -2.58 16.20 -21.76
N VAL A 227 -2.28 16.60 -20.52
CA VAL A 227 -2.18 18.02 -20.14
C VAL A 227 -0.91 18.65 -20.71
N TYR A 228 0.20 17.90 -20.74
CA TYR A 228 1.51 18.38 -21.18
C TYR A 228 1.80 18.08 -22.66
N HIS A 229 0.90 17.39 -23.37
CA HIS A 229 1.09 16.95 -24.75
C HIS A 229 2.40 16.15 -24.97
N VAL A 230 2.76 15.29 -24.02
CA VAL A 230 3.95 14.42 -24.10
C VAL A 230 3.52 12.98 -24.29
N GLU A 231 4.07 12.31 -25.30
CA GLU A 231 3.93 10.87 -25.48
C GLU A 231 5.18 10.16 -24.94
N TYR A 232 5.14 9.73 -23.68
CA TYR A 232 6.03 8.67 -23.24
C TYR A 232 5.53 7.35 -23.86
N THR A 233 6.25 6.87 -24.88
CA THR A 233 5.88 5.70 -25.68
C THR A 233 5.59 4.48 -24.81
N GLN A 234 4.41 3.88 -25.02
CA GLN A 234 4.07 2.55 -24.53
C GLN A 234 4.90 1.51 -25.28
N THR A 235 6.11 1.20 -24.83
CA THR A 235 6.84 0.00 -25.28
C THR A 235 6.41 -1.23 -24.49
#